data_AF-A0AAW2H8K0-F1
#
_entry.id   AF-A0AAW2H8K0-F1
#
_cell.length_a   1.000
_cell.length_b   1.000
_cell.length_c   1.000
_cell.angle_alpha   90.00
_cell.angle_beta   90.00
_cell.angle_gamma   90.00
#
_symmetry.space_group_name_H-M   'P 1'
#
loop_
_entity.id
_entity.type
_entity.pdbx_description
1 polymer ?
#
loop_
_entity_poly.entity_id
_entity_poly.type
_entity_poly.pdbx_seq_one_letter_code
_entity_poly.pdbx_strand_id
1 'polypeptide(L)'
;MSLDFKSIQPVPLSTHLIDIVLNDTQCRTPTVIHPQFSIHKITSFYMRKVKHTAAEFNMRLQLILTQFPQLEDIHPFYADLINVLYDRDHYKMALGHVNVINKVIQNTSKEFLKLLKFGESAYRCKQLKKSALGRMASAAKKLKGSLEYLEEVRQHMSRLPSISLSTPTLLICGYPNVGKSSLINKMSRAKVEVQPYAYTTKNLYVGHFEHDGVGYQVIDTPGLLDNKLEDRNTIEMQSIVALAHIKALALFIIDVSESCGFSVADQIALFNSLQPLIGAHLIVLSKSDVAKLESIGPESKQLMVDFLSGKPYVEISTRCDYNIEVLKKVACGMVEKKDKAPPKIFQPEILRPKERPMLKTRPEAQASSGEDYGFGGSAAQQNADIHVPEFYNGKNVLDVLGLEVPPELVIDRTYDVLSKDMMQIKEEIGHRRASKIREHQDKRRASLPERWKGKGRREEFVPEVKMAEKPKAASKPVRIRPKIITKAPKHLYRGRSKHGRRR
;
A
#
# COMPACT_ATOMS: atom_id res chain seq x y z
N MET A 1 19.30 4.56 6.31
CA MET A 1 18.84 5.83 6.92
C MET A 1 17.74 5.47 7.91
N SER A 2 17.82 5.96 9.14
CA SER A 2 16.70 5.87 10.08
C SER A 2 15.53 6.66 9.50
N LEU A 3 14.39 6.02 9.29
CA LEU A 3 13.17 6.70 8.90
C LEU A 3 12.70 7.54 10.10
N ASP A 4 12.79 8.85 9.98
CA ASP A 4 12.23 9.74 10.99
C ASP A 4 10.78 10.05 10.65
N PHE A 5 9.85 9.38 11.33
CA PHE A 5 8.42 9.60 11.14
C PHE A 5 7.95 10.97 11.69
N LYS A 6 8.78 11.69 12.45
CA LYS A 6 8.45 13.01 12.98
C LYS A 6 8.56 14.12 11.95
N SER A 7 9.31 13.92 10.86
CA SER A 7 9.49 14.94 9.82
C SER A 7 8.28 15.09 8.88
N ILE A 8 7.28 14.22 8.98
CA ILE A 8 6.09 14.26 8.12
C ILE A 8 5.21 15.45 8.51
N GLN A 9 4.93 16.33 7.54
CA GLN A 9 4.11 17.52 7.80
C GLN A 9 2.65 17.17 8.04
N PRO A 10 1.92 17.98 8.83
CA PRO A 10 0.49 17.81 9.03
C PRO A 10 -0.29 17.76 7.71
N VAL A 11 -1.13 16.74 7.56
CA VAL A 11 -1.98 16.58 6.39
C VAL A 11 -3.24 17.42 6.60
N PRO A 12 -3.50 18.44 5.75
CA PRO A 12 -4.69 19.26 5.90
C PRO A 12 -5.96 18.46 5.55
N LEU A 13 -7.03 18.71 6.29
CA LEU A 13 -8.37 18.23 5.95
C LEU A 13 -8.79 18.74 4.55
N SER A 14 -9.67 18.00 3.87
CA SER A 14 -10.09 18.35 2.50
C SER A 14 -10.65 19.76 2.35
N THR A 15 -11.44 20.26 3.31
CA THR A 15 -11.98 21.62 3.32
C THR A 15 -10.86 22.65 3.47
N HIS A 16 -10.01 22.46 4.47
CA HIS A 16 -8.89 23.35 4.75
C HIS A 16 -7.89 23.39 3.58
N LEU A 17 -7.63 22.26 2.92
CA LEU A 17 -6.82 22.19 1.72
C LEU A 17 -7.39 23.07 0.59
N ILE A 18 -8.70 23.00 0.37
CA ILE A 18 -9.37 23.83 -0.65
C ILE A 18 -9.24 25.32 -0.30
N ASP A 19 -9.48 25.67 0.96
CA ASP A 19 -9.42 27.06 1.43
C ASP A 19 -8.01 27.64 1.29
N ILE A 20 -6.98 26.87 1.68
CA ILE A 20 -5.56 27.26 1.51
C ILE A 20 -5.26 27.54 0.03
N VAL A 21 -5.64 26.62 -0.87
CA VAL A 21 -5.30 26.73 -2.30
C VAL A 21 -6.04 27.89 -2.96
N LEU A 22 -7.31 28.10 -2.62
CA LEU A 22 -8.11 29.20 -3.17
C LEU A 22 -7.62 30.56 -2.65
N ASN A 23 -7.30 30.65 -1.36
CA ASN A 23 -6.73 31.86 -0.76
C ASN A 23 -5.36 32.19 -1.38
N ASP A 24 -4.48 31.19 -1.52
CA ASP A 24 -3.16 31.38 -2.14
C ASP A 24 -3.29 31.84 -3.61
N THR A 25 -4.24 31.27 -4.36
CA THR A 25 -4.56 31.74 -5.71
C THR A 25 -5.01 33.20 -5.71
N GLN A 26 -5.82 33.63 -4.74
CA GLN A 26 -6.31 35.01 -4.66
C GLN A 26 -5.18 35.99 -4.32
N CYS A 27 -4.31 35.65 -3.38
CA CYS A 27 -3.22 36.52 -2.93
C CYS A 27 -2.07 36.61 -3.93
N ARG A 28 -1.70 35.51 -4.61
CA ARG A 28 -0.51 35.45 -5.47
C ARG A 28 -0.76 35.80 -6.94
N THR A 29 -2.02 35.89 -7.36
CA THR A 29 -2.36 36.22 -8.75
C THR A 29 -3.09 37.56 -8.83
N PRO A 30 -2.89 38.36 -9.90
CA PRO A 30 -3.59 39.64 -10.05
C PRO A 30 -5.11 39.43 -9.99
N THR A 31 -5.84 40.38 -9.39
CA THR A 31 -7.27 40.23 -9.07
C THR A 31 -8.18 41.08 -9.96
N VAL A 32 -7.71 42.24 -10.39
CA VAL A 32 -8.50 43.22 -11.16
C VAL A 32 -8.35 43.00 -12.66
N ILE A 33 -9.48 42.96 -13.37
CA ILE A 33 -9.55 43.07 -14.84
C ILE A 33 -10.70 43.97 -15.25
N HIS A 34 -10.54 44.69 -16.36
CA HIS A 34 -11.58 45.50 -16.96
C HIS A 34 -12.13 44.84 -18.24
N PRO A 35 -13.44 44.94 -18.53
CA PRO A 35 -14.04 44.38 -19.74
C PRO A 35 -13.50 44.97 -21.05
N GLN A 36 -12.94 46.18 -21.01
CA GLN A 36 -12.38 46.91 -22.16
C GLN A 36 -11.03 46.36 -22.65
N PHE A 37 -10.41 45.43 -21.90
CA PHE A 37 -9.14 44.85 -22.30
C PHE A 37 -9.27 43.90 -23.49
N SER A 38 -8.18 43.73 -24.24
CA SER A 38 -8.12 42.77 -25.34
C SER A 38 -8.44 41.35 -24.86
N ILE A 39 -9.11 40.57 -25.70
CA ILE A 39 -9.50 39.20 -25.36
C ILE A 39 -8.29 38.32 -25.00
N HIS A 40 -7.14 38.57 -25.63
CA HIS A 40 -5.87 37.91 -25.29
C HIS A 40 -5.41 38.20 -23.85
N LYS A 41 -5.59 39.44 -23.36
CA LYS A 41 -5.24 39.80 -21.98
C LYS A 41 -6.22 39.19 -20.98
N ILE A 42 -7.51 39.16 -21.31
CA ILE A 42 -8.58 38.54 -20.50
C ILE A 42 -8.39 37.02 -20.39
N THR A 43 -8.17 36.34 -21.51
CA THR A 43 -7.93 34.89 -21.55
C THR A 43 -6.65 34.53 -20.78
N SER A 44 -5.56 35.24 -21.02
CA SER A 44 -4.29 35.06 -20.29
C SER A 44 -4.44 35.24 -18.78
N PHE A 45 -5.25 36.22 -18.34
CA PHE A 45 -5.54 36.46 -16.93
C PHE A 45 -6.22 35.25 -16.27
N TYR A 46 -7.30 34.74 -16.88
CA TYR A 46 -8.03 33.59 -16.33
C TYR A 46 -7.25 32.29 -16.45
N MET A 47 -6.50 32.09 -17.53
CA MET A 47 -5.59 30.94 -17.69
C MET A 47 -4.53 30.92 -16.59
N ARG A 48 -3.96 32.08 -16.21
CA ARG A 48 -3.00 32.18 -15.11
C ARG A 48 -3.61 31.69 -13.80
N LYS A 49 -4.85 32.07 -13.48
CA LYS A 49 -5.55 31.62 -12.26
C LYS A 49 -5.76 30.10 -12.25
N VAL A 50 -6.31 29.54 -13.34
CA VAL A 50 -6.54 28.08 -13.43
C VAL A 50 -5.24 27.29 -13.34
N LYS A 51 -4.18 27.75 -14.02
CA LYS A 51 -2.86 27.12 -13.98
C LYS A 51 -2.25 27.18 -12.57
N HIS A 52 -2.34 28.33 -11.91
CA HIS A 52 -1.80 28.52 -10.56
C HIS A 52 -2.50 27.61 -9.54
N THR A 53 -3.84 27.57 -9.53
CA THR A 53 -4.59 26.70 -8.62
C THR A 53 -4.24 25.23 -8.82
N ALA A 54 -4.15 24.76 -10.08
CA ALA A 54 -3.77 23.38 -10.36
C ALA A 54 -2.34 23.05 -9.92
N ALA A 55 -1.41 24.00 -10.06
CA ALA A 55 -0.03 23.85 -9.62
C ALA A 55 0.06 23.76 -8.08
N GLU A 56 -0.67 24.60 -7.35
CA GLU A 56 -0.70 24.58 -5.88
C GLU A 56 -1.31 23.28 -5.35
N PHE A 57 -2.44 22.81 -5.93
CA PHE A 57 -2.98 21.49 -5.60
C PHE A 57 -1.95 20.37 -5.84
N ASN A 58 -1.25 20.41 -6.98
CA ASN A 58 -0.26 19.39 -7.29
C ASN A 58 0.90 19.39 -6.31
N MET A 59 1.45 20.57 -5.99
CA MET A 59 2.54 20.71 -5.03
C MET A 59 2.16 20.12 -3.67
N ARG A 60 0.99 20.47 -3.13
CA ARG A 60 0.52 19.99 -1.82
C ARG A 60 0.24 18.49 -1.81
N LEU A 61 -0.46 17.97 -2.83
CA LEU A 61 -0.78 16.54 -2.92
C LEU A 61 0.48 15.69 -3.18
N GLN A 62 1.45 16.18 -3.97
CA GLN A 62 2.74 15.51 -4.16
C GLN A 62 3.59 15.53 -2.89
N LEU A 63 3.54 16.61 -2.11
CA LEU A 63 4.22 16.68 -0.83
C LEU A 63 3.75 15.57 0.12
N ILE A 64 2.44 15.32 0.17
CA ILE A 64 1.88 14.19 0.93
C ILE A 64 2.44 12.86 0.39
N LEU A 65 2.38 12.62 -0.92
CA LEU A 65 2.87 11.37 -1.50
C LEU A 65 4.36 11.10 -1.29
N THR A 66 5.18 12.15 -1.16
CA THR A 66 6.64 12.03 -1.01
C THR A 66 7.08 11.91 0.45
N GLN A 67 6.31 12.49 1.38
CA GLN A 67 6.64 12.42 2.82
C GLN A 67 6.24 11.09 3.46
N PHE A 68 5.17 10.47 2.98
CA PHE A 68 4.76 9.16 3.48
C PHE A 68 5.65 8.05 2.92
N PRO A 69 6.11 7.10 3.76
CA PRO A 69 6.99 6.02 3.32
C PRO A 69 6.27 5.04 2.39
N GLN A 70 6.94 4.66 1.30
CA GLN A 70 6.46 3.58 0.43
C GLN A 70 6.78 2.23 1.06
N LEU A 71 5.77 1.38 1.23
CA LEU A 71 5.92 0.11 1.97
C LEU A 71 6.86 -0.88 1.28
N GLU A 72 7.06 -0.74 -0.03
CA GLU A 72 7.96 -1.55 -0.83
C GLU A 72 9.44 -1.17 -0.64
N ASP A 73 9.73 0.10 -0.37
CA ASP A 73 11.09 0.64 -0.34
C ASP A 73 11.66 0.71 1.09
N ILE A 74 10.80 0.63 2.11
CA ILE A 74 11.22 0.63 3.51
C ILE A 74 11.70 -0.75 3.96
N HIS A 75 12.44 -0.76 5.07
CA HIS A 75 12.89 -2.00 5.67
C HIS A 75 11.71 -2.89 6.10
N PRO A 76 11.78 -4.22 5.90
CA PRO A 76 10.70 -5.17 6.24
C PRO A 76 10.12 -5.00 7.64
N PHE A 77 10.97 -4.74 8.66
CA PHE A 77 10.54 -4.39 10.02
C PHE A 77 9.44 -3.30 10.05
N TYR A 78 9.67 -2.18 9.36
CA TYR A 78 8.71 -1.07 9.35
C TYR A 78 7.51 -1.36 8.45
N ALA A 79 7.71 -2.09 7.35
CA ALA A 79 6.61 -2.52 6.47
C ALA A 79 5.61 -3.40 7.22
N ASP A 80 6.12 -4.37 7.98
CA ASP A 80 5.30 -5.25 8.80
C ASP A 80 4.66 -4.49 9.95
N LEU A 81 5.41 -3.64 10.65
CA LEU A 81 4.86 -2.81 11.72
C LEU A 81 3.70 -1.94 11.22
N ILE A 82 3.82 -1.34 10.04
CA ILE A 82 2.75 -0.57 9.40
C ILE A 82 1.58 -1.48 9.02
N ASN A 83 1.85 -2.68 8.51
CA ASN A 83 0.82 -3.66 8.19
C ASN A 83 -0.01 -4.06 9.42
N VAL A 84 0.65 -4.27 10.57
CA VAL A 84 -0.02 -4.57 11.84
C VAL A 84 -0.87 -3.40 12.32
N LEU A 85 -0.33 -2.17 12.22
CA LEU A 85 -0.94 -0.97 12.77
C LEU A 85 -2.08 -0.39 11.95
N TYR A 86 -1.95 -0.35 10.63
CA TYR A 86 -2.78 0.51 9.78
C TYR A 86 -3.48 -0.21 8.63
N ASP A 87 -3.27 -1.53 8.51
CA ASP A 87 -3.61 -2.34 7.34
C ASP A 87 -2.91 -1.83 6.07
N ARG A 88 -2.05 -2.70 5.51
CA ARG A 88 -1.27 -2.40 4.30
C ARG A 88 -2.16 -1.96 3.14
N ASP A 89 -3.33 -2.58 2.98
CA ASP A 89 -4.19 -2.31 1.84
C ASP A 89 -4.89 -0.96 1.99
N HIS A 90 -5.42 -0.67 3.18
CA HIS A 90 -6.06 0.62 3.44
C HIS A 90 -5.08 1.79 3.32
N TYR A 91 -3.85 1.62 3.83
CA TYR A 91 -2.77 2.59 3.68
C TYR A 91 -2.44 2.91 2.21
N LYS A 92 -2.25 1.86 1.40
CA LYS A 92 -1.96 2.02 -0.03
C LYS A 92 -3.13 2.62 -0.80
N MET A 93 -4.36 2.23 -0.46
CA MET A 93 -5.56 2.78 -1.09
C MET A 93 -5.67 4.28 -0.82
N ALA A 94 -5.40 4.74 0.41
CA ALA A 94 -5.45 6.16 0.74
C ALA A 94 -4.43 6.99 -0.06
N LEU A 95 -3.18 6.54 -0.14
CA LEU A 95 -2.14 7.18 -0.97
C LEU A 95 -2.48 7.09 -2.47
N GLY A 96 -3.04 5.96 -2.91
CA GLY A 96 -3.53 5.76 -4.28
C GLY A 96 -4.62 6.76 -4.66
N HIS A 97 -5.59 6.99 -3.78
CA HIS A 97 -6.65 7.99 -3.99
C HIS A 97 -6.08 9.40 -4.17
N VAL A 98 -5.10 9.79 -3.33
CA VAL A 98 -4.42 11.10 -3.44
C VAL A 98 -3.76 11.25 -4.82
N ASN A 99 -3.04 10.22 -5.29
CA ASN A 99 -2.40 10.24 -6.61
C ASN A 99 -3.42 10.31 -7.76
N VAL A 100 -4.49 9.52 -7.70
CA VAL A 100 -5.56 9.53 -8.71
C VAL A 100 -6.23 10.91 -8.79
N ILE A 101 -6.60 11.51 -7.66
CA ILE A 101 -7.23 12.83 -7.63
C ILE A 101 -6.27 13.92 -8.11
N ASN A 102 -4.98 13.82 -7.78
CA ASN A 102 -3.99 14.76 -8.32
C ASN A 102 -3.96 14.70 -9.87
N LYS A 103 -3.99 13.50 -10.47
CA LYS A 103 -4.09 13.33 -11.93
C LYS A 103 -5.40 13.90 -12.48
N VAL A 104 -6.53 13.70 -11.82
CA VAL A 104 -7.83 14.26 -12.22
C VAL A 104 -7.80 15.79 -12.21
N ILE A 105 -7.20 16.42 -11.20
CA ILE A 105 -7.06 17.88 -11.11
C ILE A 105 -6.17 18.40 -12.25
N GLN A 106 -5.06 17.73 -12.55
CA GLN A 106 -4.17 18.09 -13.67
C GLN A 106 -4.86 17.98 -15.03
N ASN A 107 -5.62 16.90 -15.25
CA ASN A 107 -6.37 16.71 -16.50
C ASN A 107 -7.48 17.76 -16.65
N THR A 108 -8.22 18.02 -15.58
CA THR A 108 -9.24 19.09 -15.52
C THR A 108 -8.61 20.44 -15.88
N SER A 109 -7.45 20.77 -15.32
CA SER A 109 -6.72 21.99 -15.66
C SER A 109 -6.39 22.08 -17.15
N LYS A 110 -5.83 21.01 -17.73
CA LYS A 110 -5.47 20.96 -19.16
C LYS A 110 -6.69 21.15 -20.07
N GLU A 111 -7.82 20.53 -19.73
CA GLU A 111 -9.08 20.68 -20.47
C GLU A 111 -9.59 22.12 -20.45
N PHE A 112 -9.72 22.73 -19.27
CA PHE A 112 -10.20 24.11 -19.16
C PHE A 112 -9.22 25.13 -19.75
N LEU A 113 -7.91 24.88 -19.70
CA LEU A 113 -6.92 25.72 -20.36
C LEU A 113 -7.06 25.67 -21.89
N LYS A 114 -7.45 24.52 -22.47
CA LYS A 114 -7.77 24.44 -23.91
C LYS A 114 -9.03 25.23 -24.25
N LEU A 115 -10.08 25.11 -23.43
CA LEU A 115 -11.35 25.85 -23.63
C LEU A 115 -11.18 27.36 -23.49
N LEU A 116 -10.35 27.81 -22.53
CA LEU A 116 -10.08 29.23 -22.30
C LEU A 116 -9.34 29.92 -23.47
N LYS A 117 -8.61 29.16 -24.31
CA LYS A 117 -7.97 29.72 -25.52
C LYS A 117 -8.97 30.23 -26.54
N PHE A 118 -10.17 29.66 -26.57
CA PHE A 118 -11.26 30.02 -27.48
C PHE A 118 -12.34 30.86 -26.80
N GLY A 119 -12.03 31.48 -25.66
CA GLY A 119 -12.96 32.37 -24.98
C GLY A 119 -13.17 33.66 -25.77
N GLU A 120 -14.41 33.95 -26.14
CA GLU A 120 -14.78 35.13 -26.95
C GLU A 120 -15.14 36.35 -26.10
N SER A 121 -15.55 36.15 -24.84
CA SER A 121 -16.00 37.21 -23.94
C SER A 121 -15.47 37.07 -22.52
N ALA A 122 -15.37 38.19 -21.81
CA ALA A 122 -14.99 38.21 -20.40
C ALA A 122 -15.91 37.37 -19.52
N TYR A 123 -17.22 37.39 -19.81
CA TYR A 123 -18.22 36.59 -19.10
C TYR A 123 -17.97 35.09 -19.30
N ARG A 124 -17.78 34.63 -20.54
CA ARG A 124 -17.50 33.23 -20.85
C ARG A 124 -16.22 32.75 -20.18
N CYS A 125 -15.16 33.56 -20.20
CA CYS A 125 -13.91 33.24 -19.52
C CYS A 125 -14.07 33.17 -17.98
N LYS A 126 -14.87 34.08 -17.39
CA LYS A 126 -15.18 34.08 -15.96
C LYS A 126 -15.93 32.80 -15.55
N GLN A 127 -16.91 32.38 -16.34
CA GLN A 127 -17.66 31.15 -16.10
C GLN A 127 -16.77 29.91 -16.23
N LEU A 128 -15.97 29.81 -17.30
CA LEU A 128 -15.00 28.72 -17.47
C LEU A 128 -14.04 28.62 -16.29
N LYS A 129 -13.52 29.74 -15.79
CA LYS A 129 -12.68 29.77 -14.59
C LYS A 129 -13.45 29.28 -13.36
N LYS A 130 -14.69 29.75 -13.13
CA LYS A 130 -15.52 29.33 -11.99
C LYS A 130 -15.77 27.82 -12.03
N SER A 131 -16.12 27.28 -13.19
CA SER A 131 -16.34 25.84 -13.40
C SER A 131 -15.05 25.03 -13.21
N ALA A 132 -13.91 25.52 -13.69
CA ALA A 132 -12.62 24.85 -13.50
C ALA A 132 -12.25 24.72 -12.02
N LEU A 133 -12.27 25.83 -11.27
CA LEU A 133 -11.98 25.83 -9.84
C LEU A 133 -12.99 24.99 -9.06
N GLY A 134 -14.28 25.08 -9.41
CA GLY A 134 -15.33 24.27 -8.81
C GLY A 134 -15.08 22.77 -8.99
N ARG A 135 -14.76 22.31 -10.22
CA ARG A 135 -14.46 20.90 -10.48
C ARG A 135 -13.20 20.42 -9.75
N MET A 136 -12.15 21.25 -9.67
CA MET A 136 -10.94 20.93 -8.90
C MET A 136 -11.24 20.79 -7.41
N ALA A 137 -12.00 21.73 -6.83
CA ALA A 137 -12.41 21.68 -5.43
C ALA A 137 -13.33 20.47 -5.15
N SER A 138 -14.28 20.17 -6.04
CA SER A 138 -15.13 18.97 -5.94
C SER A 138 -14.32 17.68 -6.00
N ALA A 139 -13.26 17.61 -6.82
CA ALA A 139 -12.36 16.46 -6.86
C ALA A 139 -11.58 16.33 -5.54
N ALA A 140 -11.03 17.43 -5.01
CA ALA A 140 -10.34 17.44 -3.73
C ALA A 140 -11.26 17.07 -2.56
N LYS A 141 -12.54 17.46 -2.59
CA LYS A 141 -13.54 17.11 -1.56
C LYS A 141 -13.77 15.60 -1.44
N LYS A 142 -13.59 14.84 -2.52
CA LYS A 142 -13.69 13.37 -2.48
C LYS A 142 -12.59 12.71 -1.63
N LEU A 143 -11.47 13.41 -1.39
CA LEU A 143 -10.38 12.92 -0.56
C LEU A 143 -10.64 13.03 0.94
N LYS A 144 -11.81 13.51 1.38
CA LYS A 144 -12.11 13.77 2.80
C LYS A 144 -11.70 12.61 3.72
N GLY A 145 -12.22 11.40 3.47
CA GLY A 145 -11.94 10.23 4.30
C GLY A 145 -10.47 9.78 4.23
N SER A 146 -9.85 9.85 3.05
CA SER A 146 -8.44 9.45 2.90
C SER A 146 -7.47 10.42 3.56
N LEU A 147 -7.73 11.74 3.53
CA LEU A 147 -6.89 12.74 4.21
C LEU A 147 -7.09 12.71 5.73
N GLU A 148 -8.31 12.47 6.21
CA GLU A 148 -8.59 12.27 7.64
C GLU A 148 -7.81 11.06 8.16
N TYR A 149 -7.91 9.91 7.48
CA TYR A 149 -7.15 8.71 7.82
C TYR A 149 -5.63 8.93 7.76
N LEU A 150 -5.11 9.58 6.71
CA LEU A 150 -3.66 9.85 6.60
C LEU A 150 -3.15 10.76 7.72
N GLU A 151 -3.96 11.72 8.19
CA GLU A 151 -3.60 12.56 9.33
C GLU A 151 -3.58 11.76 10.65
N GLU A 152 -4.55 10.87 10.86
CA GLU A 152 -4.56 9.95 12.01
C GLU A 152 -3.33 9.03 12.00
N VAL A 153 -3.03 8.44 10.85
CA VAL A 153 -1.83 7.60 10.65
C VAL A 153 -0.56 8.40 10.95
N ARG A 154 -0.43 9.62 10.43
CA ARG A 154 0.72 10.48 10.69
C ARG A 154 0.91 10.77 12.18
N GLN A 155 -0.17 11.14 12.88
CA GLN A 155 -0.12 11.41 14.31
C GLN A 155 0.33 10.19 15.11
N HIS A 156 -0.17 9.00 14.76
CA HIS A 156 0.23 7.77 15.42
C HIS A 156 1.68 7.37 15.04
N MET A 157 2.08 7.50 13.77
CA MET A 157 3.44 7.25 13.30
C MET A 157 4.48 8.15 13.96
N SER A 158 4.14 9.40 14.26
CA SER A 158 5.06 10.34 14.94
C SER A 158 5.46 9.89 16.36
N ARG A 159 4.67 8.99 16.96
CA ARG A 159 4.92 8.41 18.29
C ARG A 159 5.71 7.10 18.22
N LEU A 160 5.88 6.54 17.03
CA LEU A 160 6.57 5.27 16.85
C LEU A 160 8.06 5.38 17.21
N PRO A 161 8.65 4.27 17.67
CA PRO A 161 10.04 4.24 18.06
C PRO A 161 10.98 4.40 16.86
N SER A 162 11.93 5.32 16.98
CA SER A 162 13.05 5.45 16.05
C SER A 162 14.12 4.42 16.42
N ILE A 163 14.03 3.22 15.83
CA ILE A 163 15.01 2.15 15.98
C ILE A 163 15.98 2.20 14.81
N SER A 164 17.28 2.23 15.09
CA SER A 164 18.31 2.21 14.05
C SER A 164 18.57 0.78 13.59
N LEU A 165 17.97 0.40 12.47
CA LEU A 165 18.10 -0.96 11.93
C LEU A 165 19.50 -1.28 11.37
N SER A 166 20.36 -0.28 11.22
CA SER A 166 21.76 -0.46 10.82
C SER A 166 22.70 -0.69 12.00
N THR A 167 22.29 -0.34 13.23
CA THR A 167 23.14 -0.53 14.40
C THR A 167 23.00 -1.97 14.89
N PRO A 168 24.10 -2.63 15.25
CA PRO A 168 24.05 -3.97 15.79
C PRO A 168 23.19 -3.99 17.06
N THR A 169 22.21 -4.90 17.08
CA THR A 169 21.12 -4.88 18.07
C THR A 169 21.14 -6.15 18.93
N LEU A 170 20.96 -5.99 20.24
CA LEU A 170 20.77 -7.06 21.21
C LEU A 170 19.31 -7.04 21.66
N LEU A 171 18.61 -8.16 21.49
CA LEU A 171 17.21 -8.31 21.88
C LEU A 171 17.14 -9.09 23.18
N ILE A 172 16.51 -8.57 24.23
CA ILE A 172 16.42 -9.26 25.51
C ILE A 172 15.06 -9.95 25.65
N CYS A 173 15.10 -11.28 25.81
CA CYS A 173 13.95 -12.16 25.85
C CYS A 173 13.93 -12.97 27.16
N GLY A 174 12.75 -13.44 27.57
CA GLY A 174 12.59 -14.29 28.75
C GLY A 174 11.35 -13.93 29.59
N TYR A 175 11.06 -14.74 30.61
CA TYR A 175 9.88 -14.57 31.47
C TYR A 175 9.87 -13.22 32.23
N PRO A 176 8.71 -12.74 32.72
CA PRO A 176 8.65 -11.58 33.59
C PRO A 176 9.53 -11.75 34.84
N ASN A 177 10.03 -10.65 35.41
CA ASN A 177 10.78 -10.64 36.68
C ASN A 177 12.12 -11.41 36.73
N VAL A 178 12.62 -11.93 35.60
CA VAL A 178 13.96 -12.56 35.50
C VAL A 178 15.13 -11.56 35.55
N GLY A 179 14.84 -10.26 35.46
CA GLY A 179 15.85 -9.19 35.52
C GLY A 179 16.19 -8.52 34.18
N LYS A 180 15.34 -8.64 33.15
CA LYS A 180 15.54 -8.02 31.81
C LYS A 180 15.82 -6.52 31.86
N SER A 181 14.91 -5.75 32.46
CA SER A 181 15.03 -4.29 32.51
C SER A 181 16.20 -3.85 33.41
N SER A 182 16.49 -4.61 34.47
CA SER A 182 17.68 -4.38 35.31
C SER A 182 18.97 -4.59 34.52
N LEU A 183 19.01 -5.60 33.65
CA LEU A 183 20.15 -5.86 32.77
C LEU A 183 20.36 -4.70 31.79
N ILE A 184 19.29 -4.18 31.17
CA ILE A 184 19.40 -3.05 30.24
C ILE A 184 19.93 -1.79 30.92
N ASN A 185 19.44 -1.49 32.12
CA ASN A 185 19.92 -0.34 32.89
C ASN A 185 21.41 -0.43 33.21
N LYS A 186 21.94 -1.64 33.45
CA LYS A 186 23.37 -1.88 33.70
C LYS A 186 24.19 -1.94 32.41
N MET A 187 23.58 -2.37 31.31
CA MET A 187 24.26 -2.44 30.02
C MET A 187 24.40 -1.06 29.36
N SER A 188 23.34 -0.25 29.42
CA SER A 188 23.25 1.09 28.85
C SER A 188 24.09 2.09 29.66
N ARG A 189 24.81 2.98 28.96
CA ARG A 189 25.47 4.14 29.61
C ARG A 189 24.49 5.29 29.84
N ALA A 190 23.50 5.42 28.97
CA ALA A 190 22.52 6.49 28.98
C ALA A 190 21.20 6.06 29.63
N LYS A 191 20.38 7.05 29.99
CA LYS A 191 19.01 6.83 30.45
C LYS A 191 18.25 6.05 29.38
N VAL A 192 17.72 4.90 29.77
CA VAL A 192 16.98 4.01 28.87
C VAL A 192 15.75 4.74 28.33
N GLU A 193 15.63 4.77 27.01
CA GLU A 193 14.51 5.40 26.35
C GLU A 193 13.29 4.49 26.40
N VAL A 194 12.16 5.06 26.81
CA VAL A 194 10.88 4.34 26.85
C VAL A 194 10.13 4.66 25.56
N GLN A 195 9.90 3.62 24.78
CA GLN A 195 9.42 3.71 23.42
C GLN A 195 8.14 2.88 23.27
N PRO A 196 6.99 3.46 22.87
CA PRO A 196 5.75 2.69 22.75
C PRO A 196 5.89 1.69 21.60
N TYR A 197 5.27 0.52 21.72
CA TYR A 197 5.24 -0.46 20.64
C TYR A 197 3.83 -0.94 20.36
N ALA A 198 3.61 -1.33 19.10
CA ALA A 198 2.30 -1.63 18.58
C ALA A 198 1.67 -2.82 19.31
N TYR A 199 0.47 -2.59 19.86
CA TYR A 199 -0.37 -3.61 20.50
C TYR A 199 0.27 -4.33 21.68
N THR A 200 1.24 -3.68 22.32
CA THR A 200 1.75 -4.10 23.61
C THR A 200 1.18 -3.22 24.71
N THR A 201 0.80 -3.83 25.83
CA THR A 201 0.44 -3.09 27.05
C THR A 201 1.66 -2.46 27.73
N LYS A 202 2.86 -2.89 27.33
CA LYS A 202 4.15 -2.44 27.86
C LYS A 202 4.96 -1.76 26.77
N ASN A 203 5.67 -0.71 27.14
CA ASN A 203 6.59 0.00 26.24
C ASN A 203 7.86 -0.83 26.04
N LEU A 204 8.45 -0.75 24.84
CA LEU A 204 9.82 -1.21 24.59
C LEU A 204 10.79 -0.27 25.28
N TYR A 205 11.84 -0.83 25.85
CA TYR A 205 12.92 -0.06 26.44
C TYR A 205 14.14 -0.18 25.54
N VAL A 206 14.66 0.95 25.08
CA VAL A 206 15.82 1.00 24.21
C VAL A 206 16.99 1.61 24.96
N GLY A 207 18.04 0.81 25.13
CA GLY A 207 19.32 1.22 25.69
C GLY A 207 20.37 1.36 24.59
N HIS A 208 21.33 2.24 24.81
CA HIS A 208 22.48 2.43 23.93
C HIS A 208 23.77 2.29 24.73
N PHE A 209 24.71 1.54 24.18
CA PHE A 209 26.04 1.41 24.76
C PHE A 209 27.08 1.31 23.64
N GLU A 210 28.34 1.45 24.01
CA GLU A 210 29.46 1.39 23.08
C GLU A 210 30.46 0.36 23.57
N HIS A 211 30.98 -0.44 22.65
CA HIS A 211 32.02 -1.44 22.89
C HIS A 211 33.01 -1.39 21.74
N ASP A 212 34.30 -1.31 22.04
CA ASP A 212 35.40 -1.25 21.06
C ASP A 212 35.21 -0.19 19.95
N GLY A 213 34.65 0.97 20.30
CA GLY A 213 34.39 2.08 19.37
C GLY A 213 33.16 1.88 18.46
N VAL A 214 32.41 0.79 18.64
CA VAL A 214 31.17 0.50 17.92
C VAL A 214 29.97 0.74 18.83
N GLY A 215 28.97 1.47 18.33
CA GLY A 215 27.70 1.69 19.02
C GLY A 215 26.75 0.49 18.87
N TYR A 216 26.22 0.01 19.99
CA TYR A 216 25.26 -1.08 20.06
C TYR A 216 23.93 -0.60 20.64
N GLN A 217 22.85 -1.21 20.17
CA GLN A 217 21.49 -1.00 20.68
C GLN A 217 21.04 -2.22 21.47
N VAL A 218 20.38 -2.02 22.61
CA VAL A 218 19.73 -3.09 23.38
C VAL A 218 18.25 -2.79 23.49
N ILE A 219 17.41 -3.79 23.20
CA ILE A 219 15.95 -3.65 23.22
C ILE A 219 15.36 -4.64 24.22
N ASP A 220 14.63 -4.13 25.23
CA ASP A 220 13.74 -4.95 26.07
C ASP A 220 12.42 -5.16 25.34
N THR A 221 11.92 -6.38 25.36
CA THR A 221 10.63 -6.75 24.76
C THR A 221 9.64 -7.26 25.81
N PRO A 222 9.26 -6.43 26.81
CA PRO A 222 8.32 -6.85 27.83
C PRO A 222 6.93 -7.04 27.22
N GLY A 223 6.23 -8.13 27.56
CA GLY A 223 4.93 -8.50 26.98
C GLY A 223 5.01 -9.16 25.59
N LEU A 224 6.16 -9.12 24.92
CA LEU A 224 6.32 -9.65 23.55
C LEU A 224 7.06 -10.98 23.49
N LEU A 225 8.04 -11.20 24.36
CA LEU A 225 8.87 -12.42 24.35
C LEU A 225 8.96 -13.04 25.75
N ASP A 226 7.89 -12.89 26.53
CA ASP A 226 7.75 -13.35 27.92
C ASP A 226 6.62 -14.38 28.13
N ASN A 227 5.83 -14.66 27.09
CA ASN A 227 4.77 -15.69 27.04
C ASN A 227 4.92 -16.55 25.79
N LYS A 228 4.41 -17.79 25.84
CA LYS A 228 4.39 -18.76 24.72
C LYS A 228 3.68 -18.16 23.50
N LEU A 229 4.08 -18.61 22.31
CA LEU A 229 3.49 -18.10 21.04
C LEU A 229 2.02 -18.50 20.86
N GLU A 230 1.62 -19.66 21.39
CA GLU A 230 0.27 -20.23 21.22
C GLU A 230 -0.82 -19.41 21.93
N ASP A 231 -0.46 -18.69 22.98
CA ASP A 231 -1.40 -17.91 23.80
C ASP A 231 -1.63 -16.49 23.25
N ARG A 232 -1.02 -16.14 22.11
CA ARG A 232 -0.98 -14.76 21.60
C ARG A 232 -2.05 -14.47 20.57
N ASN A 233 -2.54 -13.23 20.61
CA ASN A 233 -3.42 -12.71 19.57
C ASN A 233 -2.67 -12.60 18.23
N THR A 234 -3.40 -12.68 17.11
CA THR A 234 -2.84 -12.52 15.76
C THR A 234 -2.04 -11.24 15.59
N ILE A 235 -2.50 -10.15 16.22
CA ILE A 235 -1.85 -8.84 16.18
C ILE A 235 -0.52 -8.86 16.95
N GLU A 236 -0.47 -9.48 18.13
CA GLU A 236 0.78 -9.66 18.90
C GLU A 236 1.77 -10.55 18.16
N MET A 237 1.27 -11.60 17.48
CA MET A 237 2.09 -12.49 16.68
C MET A 237 2.74 -11.72 15.52
N GLN A 238 1.98 -10.87 14.81
CA GLN A 238 2.56 -10.04 13.75
C GLN A 238 3.57 -9.03 14.28
N SER A 239 3.34 -8.46 15.48
CA SER A 239 4.30 -7.61 16.17
C SER A 239 5.62 -8.33 16.50
N ILE A 240 5.57 -9.63 16.80
CA ILE A 240 6.77 -10.47 17.00
C ILE A 240 7.46 -10.78 15.66
N VAL A 241 6.69 -11.09 14.62
CA VAL A 241 7.24 -11.31 13.27
C VAL A 241 7.98 -10.07 12.79
N ALA A 242 7.45 -8.87 13.04
CA ALA A 242 8.15 -7.63 12.77
C ALA A 242 9.54 -7.62 13.47
N LEU A 243 9.60 -7.91 14.78
CA LEU A 243 10.88 -7.98 15.52
C LEU A 243 11.87 -9.00 14.93
N ALA A 244 11.40 -10.10 14.34
CA ALA A 244 12.26 -11.09 13.69
C ALA A 244 13.01 -10.54 12.46
N HIS A 245 12.51 -9.46 11.83
CA HIS A 245 13.22 -8.78 10.75
C HIS A 245 14.42 -7.95 11.23
N ILE A 246 14.53 -7.66 12.54
CA ILE A 246 15.70 -6.98 13.09
C ILE A 246 16.86 -7.98 13.11
N LYS A 247 17.99 -7.62 12.50
CA LYS A 247 19.22 -8.40 12.61
C LYS A 247 19.81 -8.26 14.02
N ALA A 248 19.25 -9.01 14.95
CA ALA A 248 19.66 -8.98 16.35
C ALA A 248 20.30 -10.30 16.81
N LEU A 249 21.10 -10.23 17.87
CA LEU A 249 21.41 -11.37 18.73
C LEU A 249 20.39 -11.37 19.87
N ALA A 250 19.71 -12.49 20.10
CA ALA A 250 18.81 -12.59 21.25
C ALA A 250 19.57 -13.05 22.50
N LEU A 251 19.41 -12.30 23.58
CA LEU A 251 19.83 -12.64 24.92
C LEU A 251 18.63 -13.25 25.63
N PHE A 252 18.61 -14.58 25.77
CA PHE A 252 17.53 -15.27 26.47
C PHE A 252 17.90 -15.42 27.94
N ILE A 253 17.18 -14.70 28.81
CA ILE A 253 17.44 -14.67 30.24
C ILE A 253 16.66 -15.79 30.93
N ILE A 254 17.37 -16.63 31.67
CA ILE A 254 16.83 -17.67 32.53
C ILE A 254 17.16 -17.32 33.98
N ASP A 255 16.15 -17.32 34.83
CA ASP A 255 16.31 -17.24 36.28
C ASP A 255 16.42 -18.66 36.84
N VAL A 256 17.64 -19.00 37.22
CA VAL A 256 17.99 -20.32 37.79
C VAL A 256 17.37 -20.53 39.16
N SER A 257 17.12 -19.45 39.90
CA SER A 257 16.62 -19.51 41.27
C SER A 257 15.09 -19.71 41.34
N GLU A 258 14.39 -19.67 40.20
CA GLU A 258 12.93 -19.70 40.10
C GLU A 258 12.20 -18.59 40.88
N SER A 259 12.93 -17.57 41.37
CA SER A 259 12.35 -16.47 42.16
C SER A 259 11.47 -15.54 41.35
N CYS A 260 11.52 -15.64 40.01
CA CYS A 260 10.58 -14.99 39.10
C CYS A 260 9.15 -15.56 39.19
N GLY A 261 8.94 -16.70 39.87
CA GLY A 261 7.64 -17.35 40.01
C GLY A 261 7.31 -18.36 38.90
N PHE A 262 8.31 -18.78 38.13
CA PHE A 262 8.17 -19.74 37.03
C PHE A 262 9.27 -20.81 37.12
N SER A 263 8.91 -22.06 36.84
CA SER A 263 9.86 -23.18 36.88
C SER A 263 10.91 -23.08 35.76
N VAL A 264 12.07 -23.71 35.95
CA VAL A 264 13.09 -23.81 34.90
C VAL A 264 12.53 -24.52 33.65
N ALA A 265 11.67 -25.53 33.82
CA ALA A 265 11.05 -26.25 32.71
C ALA A 265 10.16 -25.33 31.85
N ASP A 266 9.37 -24.45 32.47
CA ASP A 266 8.56 -23.46 31.76
C ASP A 266 9.42 -22.47 30.99
N GLN A 267 10.51 -22.00 31.61
CA GLN A 267 11.48 -21.10 30.98
C GLN A 267 12.12 -21.73 29.73
N ILE A 268 12.46 -23.02 29.80
CA ILE A 268 12.97 -23.79 28.65
C ILE A 268 11.90 -23.97 27.57
N ALA A 269 10.65 -24.27 27.95
CA ALA A 269 9.55 -24.39 27.00
C ALA A 269 9.31 -23.09 26.23
N LEU A 270 9.40 -21.93 26.91
CA LEU A 270 9.34 -20.63 26.26
C LEU A 270 10.48 -20.46 25.24
N PHE A 271 11.72 -20.79 25.61
CA PHE A 271 12.84 -20.72 24.67
C PHE A 271 12.58 -21.57 23.41
N ASN A 272 12.15 -22.81 23.59
CA ASN A 272 11.87 -23.72 22.47
C ASN A 272 10.78 -23.18 21.55
N SER A 273 9.76 -22.51 22.12
CA SER A 273 8.71 -21.85 21.32
C SER A 273 9.25 -20.67 20.50
N LEU A 274 10.22 -19.91 21.03
CA LEU A 274 10.77 -18.72 20.37
C LEU A 274 11.95 -19.03 19.45
N GLN A 275 12.61 -20.17 19.61
CA GLN A 275 13.77 -20.60 18.82
C GLN A 275 13.58 -20.51 17.29
N PRO A 276 12.39 -20.81 16.71
CA PRO A 276 12.20 -20.66 15.27
C PRO A 276 12.25 -19.20 14.78
N LEU A 277 11.90 -18.24 15.65
CA LEU A 277 11.88 -16.82 15.36
C LEU A 277 13.21 -16.15 15.70
N ILE A 278 13.87 -16.67 16.72
CA ILE A 278 15.12 -16.19 17.25
C ILE A 278 16.27 -16.98 16.61
N GLY A 279 16.96 -16.38 15.64
CA GLY A 279 18.11 -17.01 14.99
C GLY A 279 19.30 -17.22 15.94
N ALA A 280 20.26 -16.29 15.90
CA ALA A 280 21.40 -16.34 16.81
C ALA A 280 20.97 -15.95 18.23
N HIS A 281 21.35 -16.77 19.21
CA HIS A 281 20.99 -16.58 20.61
C HIS A 281 22.16 -16.83 21.55
N LEU A 282 22.13 -16.17 22.70
CA LEU A 282 23.03 -16.35 23.83
C LEU A 282 22.16 -16.55 25.08
N ILE A 283 22.43 -17.61 25.83
CA ILE A 283 21.69 -17.89 27.07
C ILE A 283 22.36 -17.12 28.21
N VAL A 284 21.54 -16.45 29.03
CA VAL A 284 22.00 -15.63 30.14
C VAL A 284 21.37 -16.14 31.41
N LEU A 285 22.19 -16.73 32.30
CA LEU A 285 21.73 -17.23 33.59
C LEU A 285 21.76 -16.07 34.60
N SER A 286 20.59 -15.56 34.96
CA SER A 286 20.41 -14.43 35.87
C SER A 286 20.31 -14.88 37.33
N LYS A 287 20.51 -13.92 38.25
CA LYS A 287 20.43 -14.10 39.70
C LYS A 287 21.38 -15.17 40.26
N SER A 288 22.57 -15.28 39.68
CA SER A 288 23.64 -16.18 40.15
C SER A 288 24.13 -15.91 41.58
N ASP A 289 23.79 -14.75 42.15
CA ASP A 289 24.01 -14.42 43.57
C ASP A 289 23.09 -15.21 44.52
N VAL A 290 21.91 -15.63 44.04
CA VAL A 290 20.93 -16.40 44.82
C VAL A 290 21.10 -17.90 44.60
N ALA A 291 21.23 -18.32 43.35
CA ALA A 291 21.42 -19.73 43.00
C ALA A 291 22.42 -19.86 41.84
N LYS A 292 23.46 -20.68 42.04
CA LYS A 292 24.40 -21.07 40.99
C LYS A 292 23.97 -22.38 40.36
N LEU A 293 24.48 -22.69 39.16
CA LEU A 293 24.18 -23.94 38.46
C LEU A 293 24.51 -25.19 39.30
N GLU A 294 25.51 -25.08 40.17
CA GLU A 294 25.95 -26.16 41.05
C GLU A 294 25.00 -26.43 42.22
N SER A 295 24.29 -25.41 42.70
CA SER A 295 23.49 -25.43 43.93
C SER A 295 22.00 -25.75 43.71
N ILE A 296 21.59 -26.08 42.49
CA ILE A 296 20.20 -26.42 42.16
C ILE A 296 19.89 -27.88 42.51
N GLY A 297 18.62 -28.19 42.77
CA GLY A 297 18.13 -29.57 42.87
C GLY A 297 18.49 -30.43 41.65
N PRO A 298 18.66 -31.76 41.84
CA PRO A 298 19.21 -32.66 40.84
C PRO A 298 18.39 -32.71 39.55
N GLU A 299 17.05 -32.61 39.64
CA GLU A 299 16.14 -32.64 38.49
C GLU A 299 16.31 -31.42 37.57
N SER A 300 16.21 -30.20 38.12
CA SER A 300 16.41 -28.98 37.35
C SER A 300 17.84 -28.82 36.85
N LYS A 301 18.83 -29.35 37.58
CA LYS A 301 20.24 -29.38 37.13
C LYS A 301 20.39 -30.24 35.88
N GLN A 302 19.78 -31.42 35.84
CA GLN A 302 19.84 -32.29 34.67
C GLN A 302 19.16 -31.65 33.46
N LEU A 303 17.97 -31.05 33.65
CA LEU A 303 17.28 -30.30 32.60
C LEU A 303 18.13 -29.14 32.05
N MET A 304 18.83 -28.41 32.91
CA MET A 304 19.69 -27.30 32.49
C MET A 304 20.93 -27.79 31.76
N VAL A 305 21.57 -28.87 32.20
CA VAL A 305 22.73 -29.46 31.51
C VAL A 305 22.33 -29.92 30.10
N ASP A 306 21.20 -30.61 29.98
CA ASP A 306 20.66 -31.06 28.70
C ASP A 306 20.32 -29.87 27.80
N PHE A 307 19.71 -28.82 28.37
CA PHE A 307 19.33 -27.62 27.64
C PHE A 307 20.52 -26.78 27.16
N LEU A 308 21.56 -26.66 27.99
CA LEU A 308 22.77 -25.88 27.73
C LEU A 308 23.76 -26.61 26.80
N SER A 309 23.57 -27.91 26.60
CA SER A 309 24.39 -28.71 25.70
C SER A 309 24.43 -28.11 24.29
N GLY A 310 25.63 -27.70 23.85
CA GLY A 310 25.85 -27.10 22.53
C GLY A 310 25.42 -25.64 22.38
N LYS A 311 25.02 -24.95 23.46
CA LYS A 311 24.60 -23.53 23.42
C LYS A 311 25.54 -22.66 24.27
N PRO A 312 25.95 -21.47 23.79
CA PRO A 312 26.75 -20.56 24.59
C PRO A 312 25.90 -19.98 25.72
N TYR A 313 26.47 -19.93 26.93
CA TYR A 313 25.82 -19.33 28.09
C TYR A 313 26.79 -18.50 28.93
N VAL A 314 26.24 -17.52 29.65
CA VAL A 314 26.98 -16.69 30.62
C VAL A 314 26.15 -16.54 31.89
N GLU A 315 26.77 -16.78 33.05
CA GLU A 315 26.19 -16.49 34.35
C GLU A 315 26.40 -15.03 34.72
N ILE A 316 25.34 -14.34 35.15
CA ILE A 316 25.37 -12.93 35.54
C ILE A 316 24.63 -12.70 36.85
N SER A 317 24.99 -11.61 37.54
CA SER A 317 24.14 -11.02 38.58
C SER A 317 24.08 -9.51 38.41
N THR A 318 22.87 -8.98 38.24
CA THR A 318 22.63 -7.53 38.13
C THR A 318 22.71 -6.81 39.47
N ARG A 319 22.65 -7.55 40.60
CA ARG A 319 22.74 -7.00 41.95
C ARG A 319 24.19 -6.72 42.34
N CYS A 320 25.09 -7.65 42.03
CA CYS A 320 26.51 -7.57 42.36
C CYS A 320 27.39 -7.09 41.19
N ASP A 321 26.78 -6.72 40.06
CA ASP A 321 27.46 -6.41 38.80
C ASP A 321 28.41 -7.53 38.31
N TYR A 322 28.09 -8.77 38.68
CA TYR A 322 28.89 -9.95 38.34
C TYR A 322 28.71 -10.30 36.85
N ASN A 323 29.84 -10.41 36.12
CA ASN A 323 29.95 -10.84 34.73
C ASN A 323 29.18 -10.01 33.67
N ILE A 324 28.71 -8.80 34.00
CA ILE A 324 28.00 -7.95 33.03
C ILE A 324 28.94 -7.51 31.89
N GLU A 325 30.20 -7.20 32.18
CA GLU A 325 31.19 -6.83 31.17
C GLU A 325 31.57 -8.01 30.27
N VAL A 326 31.68 -9.20 30.86
CA VAL A 326 31.94 -10.45 30.12
C VAL A 326 30.78 -10.72 29.16
N LEU A 327 29.54 -10.56 29.62
CA LEU A 327 28.35 -10.69 28.78
C LEU A 327 28.41 -9.72 27.59
N LYS A 328 28.74 -8.44 27.82
CA LYS A 328 28.90 -7.44 26.74
C LYS A 328 29.90 -7.92 25.71
N LYS A 329 31.09 -8.33 26.15
CA LYS A 329 32.17 -8.79 25.26
C LYS A 329 31.77 -10.01 24.42
N VAL A 330 31.16 -11.02 25.04
CA VAL A 330 30.70 -12.23 24.35
C VAL A 330 29.58 -11.90 23.36
N ALA A 331 28.59 -11.12 23.77
CA ALA A 331 27.48 -10.72 22.92
C ALA A 331 27.97 -9.91 21.71
N CYS A 332 28.84 -8.92 21.91
CA CYS A 332 29.39 -8.10 20.83
C CYS A 332 30.22 -8.94 19.86
N GLY A 333 31.09 -9.84 20.36
CA GLY A 333 31.86 -10.74 19.53
C GLY A 333 31.01 -11.72 18.71
N MET A 334 29.85 -12.16 19.22
CA MET A 334 28.90 -12.98 18.45
C MET A 334 28.18 -12.19 17.37
N VAL A 335 27.82 -10.94 17.64
CA VAL A 335 27.18 -10.05 16.66
C VAL A 335 28.14 -9.74 15.51
N GLU A 336 29.41 -9.41 15.80
CA GLU A 336 30.41 -9.14 14.76
C GLU A 336 30.68 -10.35 13.86
N LYS A 337 30.74 -11.57 14.43
CA LYS A 337 30.89 -12.80 13.65
C LYS A 337 29.70 -13.01 12.69
N LYS A 338 28.50 -12.59 13.10
CA LYS A 338 27.29 -12.66 12.28
C LYS A 338 27.32 -11.64 11.14
N ASP A 339 27.81 -10.43 11.38
CA ASP A 339 27.93 -9.39 10.35
C ASP A 339 29.03 -9.70 9.32
N LYS A 340 30.08 -10.42 9.71
CA LYS A 340 31.13 -10.92 8.80
C LYS A 340 30.72 -12.14 7.97
N ALA A 341 29.60 -12.80 8.30
CA ALA A 341 29.08 -13.88 7.48
C ALA A 341 28.49 -13.29 6.18
N PRO A 342 28.81 -13.82 4.99
CA PRO A 342 28.26 -13.29 3.75
C PRO A 342 26.73 -13.33 3.81
N PRO A 343 26.03 -12.27 3.35
CA PRO A 343 24.58 -12.27 3.34
C PRO A 343 24.13 -13.49 2.55
N LYS A 344 23.36 -14.39 3.19
CA LYS A 344 22.65 -15.44 2.47
C LYS A 344 21.70 -14.73 1.52
N ILE A 345 22.10 -14.59 0.25
CA ILE A 345 21.22 -14.15 -0.82
C ILE A 345 20.10 -15.18 -0.84
N PHE A 346 18.92 -14.79 -0.36
CA PHE A 346 17.72 -15.57 -0.53
C PHE A 346 17.41 -15.52 -2.02
N GLN A 347 17.99 -16.43 -2.80
CA GLN A 347 17.47 -16.72 -4.12
C GLN A 347 16.12 -17.38 -3.85
N PRO A 348 14.99 -16.75 -4.19
CA PRO A 348 13.72 -17.47 -4.14
C PRO A 348 13.92 -18.68 -5.06
N GLU A 349 13.90 -19.89 -4.50
CA GLU A 349 13.67 -21.06 -5.32
C GLU A 349 12.35 -20.78 -6.03
N ILE A 350 12.45 -20.51 -7.33
CA ILE A 350 11.30 -20.52 -8.21
C ILE A 350 10.77 -21.94 -8.06
N LEU A 351 9.75 -22.10 -7.23
CA LEU A 351 8.90 -23.27 -7.18
C LEU A 351 8.27 -23.38 -8.57
N ARG A 352 9.00 -24.01 -9.49
CA ARG A 352 8.43 -24.53 -10.72
C ARG A 352 7.28 -25.42 -10.25
N PRO A 353 6.04 -25.18 -10.71
CA PRO A 353 4.93 -26.01 -10.33
C PRO A 353 5.33 -27.47 -10.59
N LYS A 354 5.34 -28.30 -9.54
CA LYS A 354 5.43 -29.75 -9.71
C LYS A 354 4.32 -30.13 -10.68
N GLU A 355 4.70 -30.79 -11.77
CA GLU A 355 3.78 -31.30 -12.78
C GLU A 355 2.62 -32.00 -12.06
N ARG A 356 1.40 -31.54 -12.34
CA ARG A 356 0.22 -32.19 -11.79
C ARG A 356 0.22 -33.64 -12.30
N PRO A 357 0.04 -34.65 -11.44
CA PRO A 357 -0.09 -36.01 -11.89
C PRO A 357 -1.30 -36.11 -12.82
N MET A 358 -1.07 -36.62 -14.03
CA MET A 358 -2.08 -36.78 -15.07
C MET A 358 -3.27 -37.57 -14.53
N LEU A 359 -4.50 -37.13 -14.86
CA LEU A 359 -5.70 -37.93 -14.64
C LEU A 359 -5.52 -39.29 -15.33
N LYS A 360 -5.62 -40.37 -14.57
CA LYS A 360 -5.68 -41.74 -15.10
C LYS A 360 -6.90 -41.86 -16.01
N THR A 361 -6.65 -42.21 -17.26
CA THR A 361 -7.67 -42.59 -18.24
C THR A 361 -8.36 -43.90 -17.82
N ARG A 362 -9.68 -43.96 -18.04
CA ARG A 362 -10.46 -45.21 -17.96
C ARG A 362 -10.06 -46.15 -19.10
N PRO A 363 -10.12 -47.49 -18.89
CA PRO A 363 -9.62 -48.46 -19.86
C PRO A 363 -10.53 -48.61 -21.08
N GLU A 364 -9.87 -48.97 -22.18
CA GLU A 364 -10.33 -49.08 -23.56
C GLU A 364 -11.43 -50.13 -23.75
N ALA A 365 -12.40 -49.82 -24.61
CA ALA A 365 -13.21 -50.79 -25.33
C ALA A 365 -12.71 -50.84 -26.79
N GLN A 366 -12.55 -52.07 -27.27
CA GLN A 366 -11.91 -52.44 -28.52
C GLN A 366 -12.67 -52.01 -29.79
N ALA A 367 -11.90 -51.72 -30.84
CA ALA A 367 -11.89 -52.41 -32.13
C ALA A 367 -12.00 -51.49 -33.36
N SER A 368 -10.99 -51.62 -34.24
CA SER A 368 -11.01 -51.57 -35.73
C SER A 368 -11.66 -50.36 -36.41
N SER A 369 -11.16 -49.74 -37.48
CA SER A 369 -10.20 -50.05 -38.53
C SER A 369 -10.21 -48.82 -39.48
N GLY A 370 -9.17 -48.63 -40.29
CA GLY A 370 -9.27 -47.79 -41.50
C GLY A 370 -8.43 -46.51 -41.51
N GLU A 371 -7.25 -46.64 -42.11
CA GLU A 371 -6.71 -45.85 -43.23
C GLU A 371 -6.80 -44.29 -43.27
N ASP A 372 -5.62 -43.75 -43.60
CA ASP A 372 -5.33 -42.70 -44.59
C ASP A 372 -5.04 -41.24 -44.22
N TYR A 373 -4.07 -40.72 -44.99
CA TYR A 373 -3.31 -39.47 -44.92
C TYR A 373 -4.15 -38.17 -45.02
N GLY A 374 -3.69 -37.07 -44.39
CA GLY A 374 -4.19 -35.73 -44.73
C GLY A 374 -3.63 -34.54 -43.95
N PHE A 375 -2.90 -33.68 -44.66
CA PHE A 375 -2.34 -32.37 -44.30
C PHE A 375 -3.38 -31.33 -43.81
N GLY A 376 -2.96 -30.35 -42.99
CA GLY A 376 -3.71 -29.08 -42.87
C GLY A 376 -3.44 -28.25 -41.61
N GLY A 377 -2.67 -27.16 -41.74
CA GLY A 377 -2.47 -26.16 -40.70
C GLY A 377 -3.51 -25.03 -40.70
N SER A 378 -3.62 -24.34 -39.56
CA SER A 378 -3.57 -22.87 -39.42
C SER A 378 -4.34 -22.41 -38.17
N ALA A 379 -3.70 -21.50 -37.45
CA ALA A 379 -4.23 -20.83 -36.28
C ALA A 379 -5.11 -19.64 -36.70
N ALA A 380 -6.21 -19.45 -35.98
CA ALA A 380 -6.97 -18.20 -35.97
C ALA A 380 -7.18 -17.75 -34.52
N GLN A 381 -6.64 -16.58 -34.19
CA GLN A 381 -6.97 -15.81 -32.98
C GLN A 381 -8.31 -15.09 -33.17
N GLN A 382 -9.17 -15.15 -32.15
CA GLN A 382 -10.32 -14.25 -32.01
C GLN A 382 -10.24 -13.51 -30.68
N ASN A 383 -10.31 -12.18 -30.75
CA ASN A 383 -10.60 -11.27 -29.64
C ASN A 383 -12.12 -11.30 -29.36
N ALA A 384 -12.50 -11.29 -28.09
CA ALA A 384 -13.89 -11.13 -27.66
C ALA A 384 -14.00 -9.99 -26.64
N ASP A 385 -14.83 -8.99 -26.97
CA ASP A 385 -15.36 -8.00 -26.03
C ASP A 385 -16.45 -8.65 -25.14
N ILE A 386 -16.53 -8.23 -23.88
CA ILE A 386 -17.59 -8.61 -22.94
C ILE A 386 -18.17 -7.34 -22.29
N HIS A 387 -19.49 -7.19 -22.41
CA HIS A 387 -20.34 -6.15 -21.80
C HIS A 387 -21.19 -6.77 -20.68
N VAL A 388 -21.34 -6.12 -19.51
CA VAL A 388 -22.33 -6.51 -18.46
C VAL A 388 -22.88 -5.25 -17.74
N PRO A 389 -24.17 -5.21 -17.33
CA PRO A 389 -24.99 -3.98 -17.25
C PRO A 389 -25.30 -3.43 -15.85
N GLU A 390 -25.88 -2.22 -15.86
CA GLU A 390 -26.37 -1.40 -14.74
C GLU A 390 -27.70 -1.93 -14.19
N PHE A 391 -27.83 -2.28 -12.89
CA PHE A 391 -29.03 -2.23 -12.02
C PHE A 391 -28.75 -2.98 -10.69
N TYR A 392 -29.17 -2.42 -9.54
CA TYR A 392 -29.28 -3.17 -8.27
C TYR A 392 -30.49 -2.69 -7.45
N ASN A 393 -31.31 -3.63 -6.98
CA ASN A 393 -32.56 -3.40 -6.23
C ASN A 393 -33.68 -2.63 -6.94
N GLY A 394 -33.84 -2.83 -8.25
CA GLY A 394 -35.08 -2.45 -8.97
C GLY A 394 -35.35 -0.95 -9.09
N LYS A 395 -34.35 -0.09 -8.90
CA LYS A 395 -34.42 1.36 -9.16
C LYS A 395 -33.13 1.87 -9.82
N ASN A 396 -33.25 2.93 -10.62
CA ASN A 396 -32.15 3.60 -11.29
C ASN A 396 -31.34 4.43 -10.26
N VAL A 397 -30.01 4.44 -10.33
CA VAL A 397 -29.16 5.19 -9.39
C VAL A 397 -29.37 6.71 -9.51
N LEU A 398 -29.92 7.17 -10.63
CA LEU A 398 -30.28 8.58 -10.84
C LEU A 398 -31.52 9.02 -10.03
N ASP A 399 -32.32 8.11 -9.48
CA ASP A 399 -33.57 8.44 -8.76
C ASP A 399 -33.37 8.72 -7.25
N VAL A 400 -32.16 8.53 -6.70
CA VAL A 400 -31.92 8.57 -5.23
C VAL A 400 -31.49 9.95 -4.70
N LEU A 401 -31.19 10.92 -5.56
CA LEU A 401 -30.91 12.30 -5.12
C LEU A 401 -31.77 13.29 -5.92
N GLY A 402 -33.05 13.34 -5.53
CA GLY A 402 -34.06 14.27 -6.03
C GLY A 402 -33.76 15.73 -5.68
N LEU A 403 -32.99 16.38 -6.55
CA LEU A 403 -33.09 17.82 -6.79
C LEU A 403 -33.52 17.97 -8.25
N GLU A 404 -34.77 18.36 -8.45
CA GLU A 404 -35.33 18.66 -9.77
C GLU A 404 -34.54 19.81 -10.41
N VAL A 405 -33.84 19.51 -11.49
CA VAL A 405 -33.36 20.51 -12.44
C VAL A 405 -34.45 20.65 -13.51
N PRO A 406 -34.98 21.86 -13.79
CA PRO A 406 -36.04 22.04 -14.78
C PRO A 406 -35.63 21.52 -16.17
N PRO A 407 -36.59 21.04 -17.00
CA PRO A 407 -36.30 20.28 -18.23
C PRO A 407 -35.59 21.05 -19.35
N GLU A 408 -35.25 22.32 -19.16
CA GLU A 408 -34.63 23.16 -20.20
C GLU A 408 -33.09 23.07 -20.25
N LEU A 409 -32.45 22.26 -19.39
CA LEU A 409 -30.97 22.19 -19.31
C LEU A 409 -30.38 20.78 -19.28
N VAL A 410 -31.06 19.80 -19.88
CA VAL A 410 -30.35 18.61 -20.38
C VAL A 410 -29.68 18.99 -21.68
N ILE A 411 -28.44 19.47 -21.56
CA ILE A 411 -27.54 19.67 -22.70
C ILE A 411 -27.27 18.28 -23.28
N ASP A 412 -27.93 18.03 -24.40
CA ASP A 412 -27.69 16.92 -25.30
C ASP A 412 -26.16 16.74 -25.49
N ARG A 413 -25.65 15.54 -25.26
CA ARG A 413 -24.20 15.23 -25.44
C ARG A 413 -23.86 14.99 -26.91
N THR A 414 -24.57 15.66 -27.81
CA THR A 414 -24.49 15.56 -29.27
C THR A 414 -24.44 16.96 -29.88
N TYR A 415 -23.54 17.79 -29.37
CA TYR A 415 -23.15 19.02 -30.06
C TYR A 415 -22.01 18.71 -31.05
N ASP A 416 -22.37 18.19 -32.23
CA ASP A 416 -21.70 18.64 -33.44
C ASP A 416 -22.23 20.06 -33.70
N VAL A 417 -21.50 21.07 -33.21
CA VAL A 417 -21.84 22.51 -33.36
C VAL A 417 -21.49 23.00 -34.77
N LEU A 418 -22.02 22.36 -35.81
CA LEU A 418 -21.91 22.86 -37.17
C LEU A 418 -23.32 22.86 -37.77
N SER A 419 -23.80 24.03 -38.21
CA SER A 419 -24.99 24.10 -39.05
C SER A 419 -24.79 23.20 -40.28
N LYS A 420 -25.87 22.77 -40.95
CA LYS A 420 -25.76 21.99 -42.21
C LYS A 420 -24.80 22.63 -43.20
N ASP A 421 -24.81 23.96 -43.29
CA ASP A 421 -23.91 24.74 -44.14
C ASP A 421 -22.45 24.65 -43.66
N MET A 422 -22.18 24.70 -42.36
CA MET A 422 -20.84 24.54 -41.80
C MET A 422 -20.31 23.10 -41.91
N MET A 423 -21.20 22.09 -41.89
CA MET A 423 -20.84 20.69 -42.12
C MET A 423 -20.47 20.46 -43.59
N GLN A 424 -21.22 21.04 -44.53
CA GLN A 424 -20.88 21.05 -45.96
C GLN A 424 -19.54 21.76 -46.22
N ILE A 425 -19.29 22.91 -45.59
CA ILE A 425 -18.01 23.61 -45.70
C ILE A 425 -16.86 22.75 -45.13
N LYS A 426 -17.07 22.04 -44.01
CA LYS A 426 -16.07 21.14 -43.42
C LYS A 426 -15.76 19.95 -44.35
N GLU A 427 -16.78 19.35 -44.96
CA GLU A 427 -16.62 18.29 -45.95
C GLU A 427 -15.91 18.81 -47.20
N GLU A 428 -16.27 19.98 -47.71
CA GLU A 428 -15.64 20.60 -48.87
C GLU A 428 -14.16 20.93 -48.60
N ILE A 429 -13.81 21.44 -47.41
CA ILE A 429 -12.43 21.64 -46.97
C ILE A 429 -11.69 20.29 -46.85
N GLY A 430 -12.36 19.25 -46.34
CA GLY A 430 -11.85 17.89 -46.26
C GLY A 430 -11.50 17.32 -47.63
N HIS A 431 -12.43 17.43 -48.58
CA HIS A 431 -12.24 17.02 -49.97
C HIS A 431 -11.13 17.81 -50.67
N ARG A 432 -11.05 19.13 -50.47
CA ARG A 432 -9.96 19.97 -51.00
C ARG A 432 -8.60 19.58 -50.45
N ARG A 433 -8.50 19.29 -49.14
CA ARG A 433 -7.27 18.80 -48.51
C ARG A 433 -6.88 17.43 -49.05
N ALA A 434 -7.82 16.49 -49.14
CA ALA A 434 -7.57 15.17 -49.69
C ALA A 434 -7.13 15.23 -51.16
N SER A 435 -7.75 16.10 -51.96
CA SER A 435 -7.38 16.32 -53.36
C SER A 435 -5.97 16.90 -53.51
N LYS A 436 -5.59 17.91 -52.71
CA LYS A 436 -4.21 18.43 -52.70
C LYS A 436 -3.19 17.40 -52.24
N ILE A 437 -3.52 16.55 -51.28
CA ILE A 437 -2.66 15.45 -50.83
C ILE A 437 -2.48 14.44 -51.96
N ARG A 438 -3.55 14.07 -52.67
CA ARG A 438 -3.48 13.18 -53.85
C ARG A 438 -2.65 13.80 -54.96
N GLU A 439 -2.90 15.06 -55.31
CA GLU A 439 -2.14 15.77 -56.35
C GLU A 439 -0.64 15.86 -55.99
N HIS A 440 -0.30 16.10 -54.72
CA HIS A 440 1.08 16.06 -54.24
C HIS A 440 1.67 14.65 -54.32
N GLN A 441 0.92 13.61 -53.94
CA GLN A 441 1.36 12.22 -54.03
C GLN A 441 1.55 11.80 -55.50
N ASP A 442 0.70 12.25 -56.41
CA ASP A 442 0.76 11.96 -57.83
C ASP A 442 1.91 12.72 -58.52
N LYS A 443 2.17 13.99 -58.15
CA LYS A 443 3.38 14.71 -58.58
C LYS A 443 4.67 14.03 -58.09
N ARG A 444 4.69 13.55 -56.84
CA ARG A 444 5.82 12.73 -56.33
C ARG A 444 5.95 11.39 -57.04
N ARG A 445 4.85 10.77 -57.45
CA ARG A 445 4.86 9.53 -58.24
C ARG A 445 5.30 9.77 -59.69
N ALA A 446 4.93 10.91 -60.27
CA ALA A 446 5.32 11.30 -61.62
C ALA A 446 6.84 11.57 -61.73
N SER A 447 7.46 12.09 -60.66
CA SER A 447 8.91 12.33 -60.59
C SER A 447 9.75 11.10 -60.25
N LEU A 448 9.14 9.95 -59.95
CA LEU A 448 9.87 8.69 -59.74
C LEU A 448 10.37 8.11 -61.08
N PRO A 449 11.57 7.49 -61.12
CA PRO A 449 12.04 6.74 -62.29
C PRO A 449 11.07 5.60 -62.69
N GLU A 450 10.93 5.29 -63.98
CA GLU A 450 9.92 4.33 -64.50
C GLU A 450 9.90 2.98 -63.78
N ARG A 451 11.07 2.49 -63.36
CA ARG A 451 11.24 1.22 -62.64
C ARG A 451 10.40 1.13 -61.34
N TRP A 452 9.95 2.26 -60.80
CA TRP A 452 9.18 2.36 -59.56
C TRP A 452 7.70 2.72 -59.79
N LYS A 453 7.29 3.07 -61.02
CA LYS A 453 5.90 3.47 -61.33
C LYS A 453 4.91 2.29 -61.43
N GLY A 454 5.41 1.05 -61.50
CA GLY A 454 4.59 -0.17 -61.66
C GLY A 454 4.39 -1.04 -60.42
N LYS A 455 4.96 -0.69 -59.25
CA LYS A 455 4.77 -1.44 -58.01
C LYS A 455 3.73 -0.77 -57.11
N GLY A 456 2.45 -1.01 -57.37
CA GLY A 456 1.42 -0.76 -56.36
C GLY A 456 -0.03 -0.65 -56.85
N ARG A 457 -0.74 -1.79 -56.87
CA ARG A 457 -2.12 -1.90 -56.36
C ARG A 457 -2.29 -3.31 -55.78
N ARG A 458 -2.38 -3.44 -54.46
CA ARG A 458 -3.23 -4.47 -53.86
C ARG A 458 -4.62 -3.84 -53.83
N GLU A 459 -5.56 -4.43 -54.54
CA GLU A 459 -6.95 -3.98 -54.55
C GLU A 459 -7.52 -4.11 -53.13
N GLU A 460 -7.98 -3.01 -52.56
CA GLU A 460 -8.83 -3.04 -51.36
C GLU A 460 -10.19 -3.60 -51.78
N PHE A 461 -10.43 -4.85 -51.39
CA PHE A 461 -11.72 -5.50 -51.54
C PHE A 461 -12.72 -4.84 -50.58
N VAL A 462 -13.69 -4.09 -51.10
CA VAL A 462 -14.85 -3.60 -50.33
C VAL A 462 -15.96 -4.63 -50.51
N PRO A 463 -16.33 -5.42 -49.49
CA PRO A 463 -17.42 -6.37 -49.64
C PRO A 463 -18.76 -5.63 -49.59
N GLU A 464 -19.54 -5.79 -50.66
CA GLU A 464 -20.95 -5.42 -50.76
C GLU A 464 -21.78 -6.30 -49.81
N VAL A 465 -22.29 -5.74 -48.70
CA VAL A 465 -23.19 -6.46 -47.80
C VAL A 465 -24.61 -6.38 -48.35
N LYS A 466 -25.06 -7.45 -49.01
CA LYS A 466 -26.48 -7.68 -49.30
C LYS A 466 -27.20 -8.05 -48.00
N MET A 467 -28.16 -7.22 -47.57
CA MET A 467 -29.06 -7.54 -46.47
C MET A 467 -30.00 -8.67 -46.89
N ALA A 468 -29.83 -9.85 -46.30
CA ALA A 468 -30.81 -10.93 -46.37
C ALA A 468 -31.53 -11.02 -45.02
N GLU A 469 -32.82 -10.69 -44.99
CA GLU A 469 -33.69 -10.88 -43.82
C GLU A 469 -33.83 -12.39 -43.53
N LYS A 470 -33.59 -12.80 -42.28
CA LYS A 470 -33.93 -14.13 -41.78
C LYS A 470 -34.91 -14.04 -40.60
N PRO A 471 -35.83 -15.01 -40.48
CA PRO A 471 -37.07 -14.87 -39.71
C PRO A 471 -36.88 -15.02 -38.19
N LYS A 472 -37.71 -14.29 -37.43
CA LYS A 472 -37.76 -14.31 -35.96
C LYS A 472 -38.27 -15.65 -35.43
N ALA A 473 -37.44 -16.36 -34.66
CA ALA A 473 -37.86 -17.52 -33.87
C ALA A 473 -38.22 -17.09 -32.43
N ALA A 474 -39.41 -17.47 -31.97
CA ALA A 474 -39.96 -17.12 -30.67
C ALA A 474 -39.30 -17.91 -29.52
N SER A 475 -38.84 -17.20 -28.48
CA SER A 475 -38.27 -17.78 -27.25
C SER A 475 -39.35 -18.10 -26.21
N LYS A 476 -39.38 -19.34 -25.71
CA LYS A 476 -40.22 -19.75 -24.57
C LYS A 476 -39.74 -19.12 -23.24
N PRO A 477 -40.63 -18.78 -22.30
CA PRO A 477 -40.23 -18.15 -21.03
C PRO A 477 -39.76 -19.19 -20.00
N VAL A 478 -38.60 -18.96 -19.40
CA VAL A 478 -38.09 -19.71 -18.24
C VAL A 478 -38.54 -19.00 -16.95
N ARG A 479 -39.29 -19.70 -16.09
CA ARG A 479 -39.72 -19.23 -14.77
C ARG A 479 -38.54 -19.18 -13.81
N ILE A 480 -38.24 -18.00 -13.26
CA ILE A 480 -37.27 -17.80 -12.17
C ILE A 480 -38.06 -17.63 -10.85
N ARG A 481 -37.81 -18.48 -9.85
CA ARG A 481 -38.34 -18.31 -8.49
C ARG A 481 -37.46 -17.30 -7.72
N PRO A 482 -38.05 -16.35 -6.97
CA PRO A 482 -37.26 -15.39 -6.18
C PRO A 482 -36.70 -16.05 -4.91
N LYS A 483 -35.37 -15.98 -4.72
CA LYS A 483 -34.73 -16.26 -3.43
C LYS A 483 -34.86 -15.03 -2.53
N ILE A 484 -35.55 -15.21 -1.41
CA ILE A 484 -35.68 -14.23 -0.33
C ILE A 484 -34.32 -14.13 0.39
N ILE A 485 -33.69 -12.96 0.35
CA ILE A 485 -32.49 -12.66 1.15
C ILE A 485 -32.97 -11.97 2.43
N THR A 486 -32.88 -12.66 3.56
CA THR A 486 -32.98 -12.02 4.88
C THR A 486 -31.80 -12.41 5.77
N LYS A 487 -31.07 -11.39 6.22
CA LYS A 487 -30.44 -11.17 7.55
C LYS A 487 -28.99 -10.68 7.49
N ALA A 488 -28.80 -9.51 8.08
CA ALA A 488 -27.52 -8.89 8.40
C ALA A 488 -26.80 -9.62 9.55
N PRO A 489 -25.45 -9.56 9.62
CA PRO A 489 -24.66 -10.21 10.66
C PRO A 489 -24.79 -9.51 12.03
N LYS A 490 -24.88 -10.32 13.09
CA LYS A 490 -25.27 -9.95 14.47
C LYS A 490 -24.17 -9.36 15.38
N HIS A 491 -22.95 -9.08 14.92
CA HIS A 491 -21.82 -8.79 15.83
C HIS A 491 -21.59 -7.31 16.16
N LEU A 492 -22.54 -6.41 15.85
CA LEU A 492 -22.40 -4.96 16.05
C LEU A 492 -23.22 -4.35 17.22
N TYR A 493 -23.75 -5.18 18.13
CA TYR A 493 -24.38 -4.67 19.36
C TYR A 493 -23.61 -5.10 20.62
N ARG A 494 -22.78 -4.18 21.13
CA ARG A 494 -22.36 -4.16 22.53
C ARG A 494 -23.60 -3.97 23.41
N GLY A 495 -23.83 -4.90 24.33
CA GLY A 495 -24.92 -4.86 25.30
C GLY A 495 -24.79 -3.66 26.24
N ARG A 496 -25.86 -2.85 26.32
CA ARG A 496 -26.11 -1.97 27.47
C ARG A 496 -26.62 -2.84 28.62
N SER A 497 -25.80 -2.97 29.67
CA SER A 497 -26.22 -3.44 30.99
C SER A 497 -27.32 -2.50 31.53
N LYS A 498 -28.52 -3.04 31.79
CA LYS A 498 -29.50 -2.41 32.68
C LYS A 498 -29.43 -3.11 34.02
N HIS A 499 -29.04 -2.35 35.05
CA HIS A 499 -29.26 -2.69 36.45
C HIS A 499 -30.73 -3.00 36.70
N GLY A 500 -30.98 -4.15 37.33
CA GLY A 500 -32.23 -4.43 38.01
C GLY A 500 -32.24 -3.67 39.34
N ARG A 501 -33.20 -2.75 39.50
CA ARG A 501 -33.69 -2.36 40.82
C ARG A 501 -34.85 -3.27 41.19
N ARG A 502 -34.66 -4.08 42.23
CA ARG A 502 -35.72 -4.64 43.06
C ARG A 502 -35.51 -4.06 44.47
N ARG A 503 -36.61 -3.53 45.00
CA ARG A 503 -36.81 -2.83 46.28
C ARG A 503 -36.31 -1.38 46.32
#